data_AF-A0A7J2JFC6-F1
#
_entry.id   AF-A0A7J2JFC6-F1
#
_cell.length_a   1.000
_cell.length_b   1.000
_cell.length_c   1.000
_cell.angle_alpha   90.00
_cell.angle_beta   90.00
_cell.angle_gamma   90.00
#
_symmetry.space_group_name_H-M   'P 1'
#
loop_
_entity.id
_entity.type
_entity.pdbx_description
1 polymer ?
#
loop_
_entity_poly.entity_id
_entity_poly.type
_entity_poly.pdbx_seq_one_letter_code
_entity_poly.pdbx_strand_id
1 'polypeptide(L)' 'RFKWFEVILVDPHHPAIKSDKDINWICNPSQRGRVFRGLTPAGRKSRGLTRKGKGAEKVRPSRKAAMKKD' A
#
# COMPACT_ATOMS: atom_id res chain seq x y z
N ARG A 1 5.31 -9.72 -26.31
CA ARG A 1 3.88 -9.43 -26.00
C ARG A 1 3.82 -8.42 -24.87
N PHE A 2 3.06 -7.34 -25.01
CA PHE A 2 2.99 -6.25 -24.03
C PHE A 2 1.80 -6.40 -23.06
N LYS A 3 1.91 -5.77 -21.90
CA LYS A 3 0.81 -5.58 -20.94
C LYS A 3 0.72 -4.09 -20.64
N TRP A 4 -0.49 -3.56 -20.71
CA TRP A 4 -0.79 -2.15 -20.46
C TRP A 4 -1.62 -2.04 -19.19
N PHE A 5 -1.40 -0.97 -18.44
CA PHE A 5 -2.12 -0.70 -17.19
C PHE A 5 -2.38 0.79 -17.09
N GLU A 6 -3.56 1.15 -16.60
CA GLU A 6 -3.89 2.50 -16.20
C GLU A 6 -3.62 2.67 -14.70
N VAL A 7 -3.08 3.83 -14.33
CA VAL A 7 -2.72 4.14 -12.93
C VAL A 7 -3.41 5.42 -12.54
N ILE A 8 -4.16 5.37 -11.44
CA ILE A 8 -4.80 6.54 -10.85
C ILE A 8 -3.80 7.22 -9.91
N LEU A 9 -3.51 8.50 -10.17
CA LEU A 9 -2.71 9.37 -9.31
C LEU A 9 -3.58 10.48 -8.72
N VAL A 10 -3.19 10.97 -7.55
CA VAL A 10 -3.88 12.07 -6.85
C VAL A 10 -2.82 13.07 -6.39
N ASP A 11 -3.09 14.36 -6.55
CA ASP A 11 -2.27 15.44 -5.98
C ASP A 11 -2.69 15.74 -4.52
N PRO A 12 -1.86 15.39 -3.51
CA PRO A 12 -2.18 15.64 -2.11
C PRO A 12 -2.09 17.13 -1.70
N HIS A 13 -1.52 18.01 -2.52
CA HIS A 13 -1.37 19.43 -2.17
C HIS A 13 -2.59 20.27 -2.56
N HIS A 14 -3.39 19.79 -3.51
CA HIS A 14 -4.57 20.48 -4.02
C HIS A 14 -5.65 20.66 -2.93
N PRO A 15 -6.21 21.87 -2.73
CA PRO A 15 -7.20 22.13 -1.69
C PRO A 15 -8.43 21.23 -1.75
N ALA A 16 -8.95 20.95 -2.95
CA ALA A 16 -10.10 20.06 -3.14
C ALA A 16 -9.87 18.66 -2.54
N ILE A 17 -8.66 18.09 -2.69
CA ILE A 17 -8.31 16.78 -2.14
C ILE A 17 -8.17 16.84 -0.62
N LYS A 18 -7.64 17.94 -0.09
CA LYS A 18 -7.49 18.14 1.37
C LYS A 18 -8.85 18.30 2.06
N SER A 19 -9.79 18.98 1.43
CA SER A 19 -11.15 19.20 1.97
C SER A 19 -12.07 17.98 1.83
N ASP A 20 -11.77 17.10 0.88
CA ASP A 20 -12.58 15.91 0.60
C ASP A 20 -12.49 14.88 1.73
N LYS A 21 -13.63 14.45 2.29
CA LYS A 21 -13.68 13.56 3.45
C LYS A 21 -13.32 12.10 3.13
N ASP A 22 -13.44 11.70 1.86
CA ASP A 22 -13.27 10.31 1.43
C ASP A 22 -11.83 10.00 1.03
N ILE A 23 -11.12 10.98 0.45
CA ILE A 23 -9.76 10.77 -0.09
C ILE A 23 -8.66 11.56 0.61
N ASN A 24 -8.96 12.52 1.50
CA ASN A 24 -7.93 13.32 2.17
C ASN A 24 -6.90 12.49 2.97
N TRP A 25 -7.19 11.22 3.27
CA TRP A 25 -6.25 10.31 3.91
C TRP A 25 -4.93 10.20 3.15
N ILE A 26 -4.94 10.41 1.82
CA ILE A 26 -3.74 10.41 0.97
C ILE A 26 -2.80 11.59 1.25
N CYS A 27 -3.33 12.69 1.80
CA CYS A 27 -2.56 13.90 2.14
C CYS A 27 -1.70 13.73 3.40
N ASN A 28 -1.96 12.70 4.21
CA ASN A 28 -1.18 12.47 5.43
C ASN A 28 0.31 12.20 5.11
N PRO A 29 1.26 12.77 5.87
CA PRO A 29 2.70 12.53 5.66
C PRO A 29 3.08 11.03 5.64
N SER A 30 2.35 10.20 6.39
CA SER A 30 2.54 8.74 6.44
C SER A 30 2.24 8.02 5.12
N GLN A 31 1.55 8.66 4.16
CA GLN A 31 1.28 8.13 2.82
C GLN A 31 2.34 8.48 1.78
N ARG A 32 3.35 9.31 2.12
CA ARG A 32 4.46 9.63 1.21
C ARG A 32 5.17 8.34 0.75
N GLY A 33 5.43 8.24 -0.55
CA GLY A 33 6.11 7.08 -1.14
C GLY A 33 5.38 5.74 -0.96
N ARG A 34 4.05 5.73 -0.80
CA ARG A 34 3.27 4.49 -0.54
C ARG A 34 3.43 3.40 -1.61
N VAL A 35 3.65 3.79 -2.86
CA VAL A 35 3.87 2.87 -3.99
C VAL A 35 5.15 2.06 -3.79
N PHE A 36 6.26 2.74 -3.47
CA PHE A 36 7.57 2.11 -3.24
C PHE A 36 7.59 1.25 -1.98
N ARG A 37 6.73 1.54 -1.00
CA ARG A 37 6.57 0.73 0.22
C ARG A 37 5.59 -0.44 0.06
N GLY A 38 4.98 -0.62 -1.11
CA GLY A 38 4.04 -1.71 -1.38
C GLY A 38 2.73 -1.63 -0.61
N LEU A 39 2.24 -0.41 -0.34
CA LEU A 39 0.96 -0.17 0.33
C LEU A 39 -0.23 -0.07 -0.63
N THR A 40 0.01 -0.09 -1.94
CA THR A 40 -1.04 -0.22 -2.97
C THR A 40 -1.71 -1.60 -2.88
N PRO A 41 -2.94 -1.78 -3.38
CA PRO A 41 -3.58 -3.10 -3.44
C PRO A 41 -2.72 -4.14 -4.16
N ALA A 42 -2.12 -3.76 -5.31
CA ALA A 42 -1.18 -4.61 -6.04
C ALA A 42 0.08 -4.96 -5.22
N GLY A 43 0.67 -3.98 -4.53
CA GLY A 43 1.82 -4.19 -3.67
C GLY A 43 1.50 -5.11 -2.48
N ARG A 44 0.33 -4.94 -1.84
CA ARG A 44 -0.14 -5.83 -0.78
C ARG A 44 -0.35 -7.27 -1.26
N LYS A 45 -0.91 -7.45 -2.45
CA LYS A 45 -1.10 -8.76 -3.10
C LYS A 45 0.25 -9.43 -3.38
N SER A 46 1.19 -8.70 -3.98
CA SER A 46 2.55 -9.20 -4.24
C SER A 46 3.27 -9.64 -2.96
N ARG A 47 3.09 -8.92 -1.85
CA ARG A 47 3.66 -9.29 -0.53
C ARG A 47 2.92 -10.43 0.19
N GLY A 48 1.85 -10.99 -0.38
CA GLY A 48 1.07 -12.06 0.26
C GLY A 48 0.23 -11.60 1.46
N LEU A 49 -0.09 -10.31 1.58
CA LEU A 49 -0.78 -9.72 2.73
C LEU A 49 -2.32 -9.63 2.58
N THR A 50 -2.88 -10.33 1.59
CA THR A 50 -4.33 -10.35 1.31
C THR A 50 -5.09 -11.28 2.24
N ARG A 51 -4.49 -12.40 2.65
CA ARG A 51 -5.08 -13.38 3.58
C ARG A 51 -4.54 -13.24 5.01
N LYS A 52 -5.29 -13.79 5.95
CA LYS A 52 -4.93 -13.98 7.37
C LYS A 52 -5.02 -15.48 7.70
N GLY A 53 -4.33 -15.93 8.75
CA GLY A 53 -4.33 -17.33 9.18
C GLY A 53 -3.26 -18.17 8.49
N LYS A 54 -3.61 -19.43 8.16
CA LYS A 54 -2.66 -20.43 7.67
C LYS A 54 -1.94 -19.98 6.39
N GLY A 55 -0.61 -20.06 6.38
CA GLY A 55 0.24 -19.62 5.27
C GLY A 55 0.48 -18.11 5.22
N ALA A 56 0.14 -17.37 6.27
CA ALA A 56 0.46 -15.95 6.45
C ALA A 56 1.36 -15.66 7.67
N GLU A 57 1.79 -16.69 8.40
CA GLU A 57 2.54 -16.64 9.65
C GLU A 57 3.91 -15.97 9.47
N LYS A 58 4.58 -16.26 8.35
CA LYS A 58 5.94 -15.76 8.04
C LYS A 58 5.96 -14.50 7.17
N VAL A 59 4.81 -13.94 6.82
CA VAL A 59 4.70 -12.75 5.96
C VAL A 59 4.13 -11.54 6.69
N ARG A 60 3.41 -11.75 7.80
CA ARG A 60 2.80 -10.68 8.60
C ARG A 60 3.65 -10.37 9.86
N PRO A 61 3.75 -9.10 10.31
CA PRO A 61 3.20 -7.90 9.67
C PRO A 61 4.00 -7.49 8.42
N SER A 62 5.26 -7.91 8.33
CA SER A 62 6.10 -7.86 7.13
C SER A 62 7.11 -9.01 7.19
N ARG A 63 7.65 -9.45 6.04
CA ARG A 63 8.68 -10.50 6.01
C ARG A 63 9.90 -10.19 6.88
N LYS A 64 10.40 -8.94 6.83
CA LYS A 64 11.56 -8.52 7.64
C LYS A 64 11.29 -8.65 9.14
N ALA A 65 10.08 -8.28 9.57
CA ALA A 65 9.70 -8.41 10.98
C ALA A 65 9.53 -9.88 11.40
N ALA A 66 8.96 -10.73 10.53
CA ALA A 66 8.82 -12.16 10.80
C ALA A 66 10.19 -12.85 10.92
N MET A 67 11.13 -12.54 10.02
CA MET A 67 12.48 -13.13 10.03
C MET A 67 13.36 -12.68 11.20
N LYS A 68 13.02 -11.55 11.87
CA LYS A 68 13.73 -11.11 13.08
C LYS A 68 13.24 -11.84 14.34
N LYS A 69 12.10 -12.53 14.25
CA LYS A 69 11.46 -13.23 15.36
C LYS A 69 11.90 -14.70 15.45
N ASP A 70 12.40 -15.24 14.35
CA ASP A 70 13.08 -16.53 14.27
C ASP A 70 14.55 -16.38 14.70
#